data_AF-A0A1I7TY06-F1
#
_entry.id   AF-A0A1I7TY06-F1
#
_cell.length_a   1.000
_cell.length_b   1.000
_cell.length_c   1.000
_cell.angle_alpha   90.00
_cell.angle_beta   90.00
_cell.angle_gamma   90.00
#
_symmetry.space_group_name_H-M   'P 1'
#
loop_
_entity.id
_entity.type
_entity.pdbx_description
1 polymer ?
#
loop_
_entity_poly.entity_id
_entity_poly.type
_entity_poly.pdbx_seq_one_letter_code
_entity_poly.pdbx_strand_id
1 'polypeptide(L)'
;MSWTKWRRPWLIFHFIITTFGILSFDFYVPEQEEAKKRALMRLPCLPNYIYEADLYVFSEENTYHITLFSIFITWISTEIFIFAYSLVQKIRKQLKDRKMSPKTYQLQKKFFTALAIQMLLPLTLLIIPCIYTWCTVFFNFYKQAFTNIALVLGSMHGLLSTLVMLFIHHPYREAMKFMFFGQETNIKKIRKNTVISSVAMTAEK
;
A
#
# COMPACT_ATOMS: atom_id res chain seq x y z
N MET A 1 2.94 -21.05 -19.04
CA MET A 1 3.81 -19.85 -19.05
C MET A 1 4.10 -19.44 -17.60
N SER A 2 5.35 -19.44 -17.16
CA SER A 2 5.71 -19.13 -15.76
C SER A 2 5.69 -17.61 -15.55
N TRP A 3 4.83 -17.10 -14.65
CA TRP A 3 4.74 -15.69 -14.22
C TRP A 3 6.10 -15.05 -13.94
N THR A 4 7.05 -15.86 -13.48
CA THR A 4 8.44 -15.49 -13.20
C THR A 4 9.13 -14.76 -14.37
N LYS A 5 8.84 -15.12 -15.62
CA LYS A 5 9.43 -14.47 -16.80
C LYS A 5 8.84 -13.08 -17.07
N TRP A 6 7.55 -12.89 -16.80
CA TRP A 6 6.81 -11.65 -17.06
C TRP A 6 6.86 -10.65 -15.91
N ARG A 7 7.16 -11.12 -14.69
CA ARG A 7 7.18 -10.29 -13.49
C ARG A 7 8.10 -9.08 -13.61
N ARG A 8 9.34 -9.25 -14.11
CA ARG A 8 10.32 -8.16 -14.22
C ARG A 8 9.92 -7.12 -15.28
N PRO A 9 9.61 -7.51 -16.53
CA PRO A 9 9.09 -6.57 -17.52
C PRO A 9 7.84 -5.83 -17.06
N TRP A 10 6.89 -6.54 -16.42
CA TRP A 10 5.66 -5.94 -15.89
C TRP A 10 5.93 -4.89 -14.80
N LEU A 11 6.89 -5.14 -13.90
CA LEU A 11 7.31 -4.16 -12.90
C LEU A 11 7.96 -2.93 -13.54
N ILE A 12 8.89 -3.14 -14.49
CA ILE A 12 9.57 -2.04 -15.20
C ILE A 12 8.54 -1.16 -15.92
N PHE A 13 7.58 -1.79 -16.61
CA PHE A 13 6.49 -1.08 -17.28
C PHE A 13 5.66 -0.23 -16.32
N HIS A 14 5.32 -0.76 -15.14
CA HIS A 14 4.63 0.00 -14.10
C HIS A 14 5.43 1.21 -13.65
N PHE A 15 6.71 1.03 -13.33
CA PHE A 15 7.58 2.12 -12.92
C PHE A 15 7.67 3.21 -14.00
N ILE A 16 7.84 2.81 -15.26
CA ILE A 16 7.88 3.73 -16.40
C ILE A 16 6.59 4.52 -16.50
N ILE A 17 5.43 3.85 -16.57
CA ILE A 17 4.15 4.55 -16.76
C ILE A 17 3.82 5.45 -15.58
N THR A 18 4.03 5.01 -14.35
CA THR A 18 3.79 5.87 -13.17
C THR A 18 4.72 7.07 -13.18
N THR A 19 6.00 6.90 -13.53
CA THR A 19 6.95 8.01 -13.59
C THR A 19 6.53 9.02 -14.67
N PHE A 20 6.24 8.56 -15.89
CA PHE A 20 5.79 9.45 -16.97
C PHE A 20 4.42 10.08 -16.68
N GLY A 21 3.52 9.38 -16.01
CA GLY A 21 2.23 9.93 -15.59
C GLY A 21 2.34 10.98 -14.49
N ILE A 22 3.35 10.90 -13.61
CA ILE A 22 3.61 11.97 -12.63
C ILE A 22 4.31 13.14 -13.32
N LEU A 23 5.32 12.87 -14.16
CA LEU A 23 6.03 13.91 -14.92
C LEU A 23 5.10 14.69 -15.86
N SER A 24 4.00 14.08 -16.32
CA SER A 24 3.05 14.78 -17.17
C SER A 24 2.31 15.91 -16.45
N PHE A 25 2.34 15.96 -15.10
CA PHE A 25 1.78 17.05 -14.33
C PHE A 25 2.50 18.38 -14.57
N ASP A 26 3.80 18.34 -14.85
CA ASP A 26 4.60 19.55 -15.10
C ASP A 26 4.11 20.32 -16.34
N PHE A 27 3.49 19.64 -17.32
CA PHE A 27 2.90 20.29 -18.49
C PHE A 27 1.62 21.08 -18.19
N TYR A 28 1.01 20.85 -17.03
CA TYR A 28 -0.21 21.54 -16.59
C TYR A 28 0.06 22.63 -15.54
N VAL A 29 1.33 22.88 -15.23
CA VAL A 29 1.73 23.99 -14.35
C VAL A 29 1.50 25.31 -15.09
N PRO A 30 0.65 26.21 -14.57
CA PRO A 30 0.36 27.48 -15.21
C PRO A 30 1.48 28.50 -14.98
N GLU A 31 1.45 29.58 -15.77
CA GLU A 31 2.31 30.73 -15.54
C GLU A 31 2.05 31.33 -14.15
N GLN A 32 3.10 31.43 -13.35
CA GLN A 32 2.97 31.63 -11.91
C GLN A 32 2.47 33.04 -11.52
N GLU A 33 2.85 34.09 -12.24
CA GLU A 33 2.48 35.46 -11.88
C GLU A 33 0.96 35.66 -11.98
N GLU A 34 0.37 35.29 -13.12
CA GLU A 34 -1.07 35.41 -13.31
C GLU A 34 -1.87 34.41 -12.48
N ALA A 35 -1.39 33.16 -12.37
CA ALA A 35 -2.09 32.12 -11.64
C ALA A 35 -2.20 32.46 -10.14
N LYS A 36 -1.14 33.02 -9.54
CA LYS A 36 -1.17 33.51 -8.14
C LYS A 36 -2.22 34.61 -7.98
N LYS A 37 -2.24 35.59 -8.89
CA LYS A 37 -3.22 36.68 -8.85
C LYS A 37 -4.65 36.15 -8.91
N ARG A 38 -4.93 35.21 -9.83
CA ARG A 38 -6.25 34.55 -9.94
C ARG A 38 -6.61 33.74 -8.70
N ALA A 39 -5.67 33.00 -8.13
CA ALA A 39 -5.88 32.22 -6.91
C ALA A 39 -6.21 33.11 -5.69
N LEU A 40 -5.48 34.21 -5.50
CA LEU A 40 -5.72 35.16 -4.41
C LEU A 40 -7.06 35.89 -4.56
N MET A 41 -7.52 36.16 -5.78
CA MET A 41 -8.85 36.74 -6.02
C MET A 41 -9.99 35.75 -5.71
N ARG A 42 -9.78 34.44 -5.91
CA ARG A 42 -10.79 33.39 -5.61
C ARG A 42 -10.96 33.11 -4.13
N LEU A 43 -9.98 33.44 -3.30
CA LEU A 43 -9.96 33.22 -1.86
C LEU A 43 -10.00 34.57 -1.13
N PRO A 44 -11.12 35.30 -1.14
CA PRO A 44 -11.22 36.53 -0.35
C PRO A 44 -11.03 36.18 1.13
N CYS A 45 -10.43 37.08 1.91
CA CYS A 45 -10.16 36.97 3.36
C CYS A 45 -9.03 36.03 3.83
N LEU A 46 -7.88 36.07 3.16
CA LEU A 46 -6.66 35.39 3.63
C LEU A 46 -5.92 36.24 4.70
N PRO A 47 -5.24 35.61 5.67
CA PRO A 47 -4.32 36.30 6.58
C PRO A 47 -3.08 36.86 5.87
N ASN A 48 -2.49 37.94 6.41
CA ASN A 48 -1.31 38.62 5.84
C ASN A 48 -0.12 37.68 5.58
N TYR A 49 0.10 36.68 6.45
CA TYR A 49 1.20 35.73 6.27
C TYR A 49 1.10 34.89 5.00
N ILE A 50 -0.09 34.74 4.40
CA ILE A 50 -0.25 34.00 3.13
C ILE A 50 0.12 34.88 1.93
N TYR A 51 -0.10 36.20 2.02
CA TYR A 51 0.30 37.14 0.97
C TYR A 51 1.81 37.33 0.89
N GLU A 52 2.50 37.22 2.03
CA GLU A 52 3.97 37.30 2.13
C GLU A 52 4.66 35.96 1.85
N ALA A 53 3.91 34.85 1.78
CA ALA A 53 4.48 33.53 1.54
C ALA A 53 4.83 33.33 0.06
N ASP A 54 5.88 32.53 -0.17
CA ASP A 54 6.20 32.01 -1.50
C ASP A 54 5.16 30.97 -1.94
N LEU A 55 4.06 31.46 -2.53
CA LEU A 55 3.01 30.62 -3.08
C LEU A 55 3.48 29.95 -4.38
N TYR A 56 3.04 28.72 -4.62
CA TYR A 56 3.21 28.02 -5.88
C TYR A 56 1.86 27.46 -6.31
N VAL A 57 1.39 27.87 -7.49
CA VAL A 57 0.13 27.37 -8.03
C VAL A 57 0.44 26.15 -8.87
N PHE A 58 0.16 24.98 -8.31
CA PHE A 58 0.44 23.69 -8.96
C PHE A 58 -0.46 23.43 -10.17
N SER A 59 -1.75 23.79 -10.06
CA SER A 59 -2.75 23.55 -11.11
C SER A 59 -3.96 24.46 -10.88
N GLU A 60 -4.45 25.09 -11.95
CA GLU A 60 -5.74 25.81 -11.93
C GLU A 60 -6.91 24.89 -12.31
N GLU A 61 -6.64 23.86 -13.12
CA GLU A 61 -7.63 22.88 -13.60
C GLU A 61 -7.30 21.47 -13.10
N ASN A 62 -8.10 20.99 -12.15
CA ASN A 62 -7.83 19.71 -11.49
C ASN A 62 -8.35 18.50 -12.28
N THR A 63 -9.09 18.71 -13.38
CA THR A 63 -9.75 17.64 -14.15
C THR A 63 -8.76 16.59 -14.65
N TYR A 64 -7.63 17.01 -15.25
CA TYR A 64 -6.61 16.11 -15.75
C TYR A 64 -6.01 15.26 -14.62
N HIS A 65 -5.54 15.92 -13.56
CA HIS A 65 -4.94 15.30 -12.38
C HIS A 65 -5.87 14.27 -11.75
N ILE A 66 -7.13 14.66 -11.50
CA ILE A 66 -8.14 13.78 -10.91
C ILE A 66 -8.43 12.60 -11.83
N THR A 67 -8.56 12.82 -13.14
CA THR A 67 -8.81 11.76 -14.10
C THR A 67 -7.66 10.76 -14.11
N LEU A 68 -6.42 11.23 -14.12
CA LEU A 68 -5.24 10.36 -14.12
C LEU A 68 -5.13 9.54 -12.83
N PHE A 69 -5.32 10.16 -11.66
CA PHE A 69 -5.37 9.44 -10.39
C PHE A 69 -6.48 8.39 -10.37
N SER A 70 -7.64 8.71 -10.95
CA SER A 70 -8.78 7.78 -11.03
C SER A 70 -8.46 6.54 -11.86
N ILE A 71 -7.78 6.74 -13.00
CA ILE A 71 -7.32 5.64 -13.86
C ILE A 71 -6.32 4.76 -13.12
N PHE A 72 -5.31 5.36 -12.47
CA PHE A 72 -4.30 4.62 -11.72
C PHE A 72 -4.88 3.82 -10.55
N ILE A 73 -5.75 4.42 -9.74
CA ILE A 73 -6.42 3.73 -8.61
C ILE A 73 -7.23 2.54 -9.12
N THR A 74 -8.00 2.73 -10.19
CA THR A 74 -8.82 1.67 -10.79
C THR A 74 -7.96 0.53 -11.33
N TRP A 75 -6.87 0.87 -12.02
CA TRP A 75 -5.94 -0.11 -12.56
C TRP A 75 -5.27 -0.93 -11.45
N ILE A 76 -4.66 -0.27 -10.46
CA ILE A 76 -4.00 -0.94 -9.33
C ILE A 76 -4.99 -1.83 -8.56
N SER A 77 -6.20 -1.32 -8.30
CA SER A 77 -7.24 -2.09 -7.59
C SER A 77 -7.63 -3.35 -8.34
N THR A 78 -7.75 -3.27 -9.67
CA THR A 78 -8.05 -4.42 -10.54
C THR A 78 -6.93 -5.46 -10.49
N GLU A 79 -5.67 -5.04 -10.53
CA GLU A 79 -4.52 -5.94 -10.44
C GLU A 79 -4.43 -6.65 -9.08
N ILE A 80 -4.62 -5.90 -7.99
CA ILE A 80 -4.68 -6.46 -6.63
C ILE A 80 -5.75 -7.56 -6.58
N PHE A 81 -6.93 -7.29 -7.14
CA PHE A 81 -8.02 -8.28 -7.19
C PHE A 81 -7.64 -9.52 -8.01
N ILE A 82 -7.07 -9.34 -9.20
CA ILE A 82 -6.64 -10.45 -10.06
C ILE A 82 -5.57 -11.31 -9.36
N PHE A 83 -4.58 -10.70 -8.72
CA PHE A 83 -3.53 -11.42 -8.00
C PHE A 83 -4.08 -12.15 -6.77
N ALA A 84 -4.94 -11.49 -5.98
CA ALA A 84 -5.59 -12.12 -4.84
C ALA A 84 -6.44 -13.33 -5.27
N TYR A 85 -7.27 -13.16 -6.30
CA TYR A 85 -8.10 -14.23 -6.86
C TYR A 85 -7.25 -15.40 -7.37
N SER A 86 -6.22 -15.10 -8.19
CA SER A 86 -5.32 -16.10 -8.75
C SER A 86 -4.58 -16.88 -7.67
N LEU A 87 -4.18 -16.20 -6.59
CA LEU A 87 -3.50 -16.82 -5.45
C LEU A 87 -4.44 -17.76 -4.69
N VAL A 88 -5.67 -17.33 -4.39
CA VAL A 88 -6.70 -18.17 -3.74
C VAL A 88 -6.97 -19.41 -4.58
N GLN A 89 -7.14 -19.27 -5.89
CA GLN A 89 -7.39 -20.40 -6.79
C GLN A 89 -6.22 -21.40 -6.81
N LYS A 90 -4.97 -20.92 -6.84
CA LYS A 90 -3.79 -21.79 -6.78
C LYS A 90 -3.71 -22.57 -5.48
N ILE A 91 -4.00 -21.94 -4.34
CA ILE A 91 -4.00 -22.62 -3.03
C ILE A 91 -5.09 -23.69 -2.98
N ARG A 92 -6.30 -23.37 -3.46
CA ARG A 92 -7.42 -24.34 -3.55
C ARG A 92 -7.05 -25.55 -4.41
N LYS A 93 -6.39 -25.33 -5.55
CA LYS A 93 -5.94 -26.40 -6.44
C LYS A 93 -4.85 -27.29 -5.79
N GLN A 94 -3.85 -26.67 -5.17
CA GLN A 94 -2.79 -27.40 -4.45
C GLN A 94 -3.34 -28.29 -3.33
N LEU A 95 -4.42 -27.85 -2.67
CA LEU A 95 -5.14 -28.64 -1.67
C LEU A 95 -5.85 -29.85 -2.29
N LYS A 96 -6.55 -29.66 -3.41
CA LYS A 96 -7.24 -30.76 -4.12
C LYS A 96 -6.26 -31.83 -4.60
N ASP A 97 -5.08 -31.42 -5.04
CA ASP A 97 -4.04 -32.31 -5.54
C ASP A 97 -3.25 -33.03 -4.41
N ARG A 98 -3.59 -32.83 -3.12
CA ARG A 98 -2.87 -33.34 -1.93
C ARG A 98 -1.36 -33.05 -1.93
N LYS A 99 -0.92 -31.99 -2.61
CA LYS A 99 0.50 -31.62 -2.72
C LYS A 99 1.09 -31.01 -1.44
N MET A 100 0.27 -30.83 -0.40
CA MET A 100 0.70 -30.25 0.88
C MET A 100 0.19 -31.04 2.08
N SER A 101 1.03 -31.10 3.12
CA SER A 101 0.64 -31.62 4.43
C SER A 101 -0.41 -30.71 5.10
N PRO A 102 -1.24 -31.24 6.03
CA PRO A 102 -2.18 -30.43 6.80
C PRO A 102 -1.52 -29.28 7.57
N LYS A 103 -0.30 -29.49 8.08
CA LYS A 103 0.48 -28.46 8.80
C LYS A 103 0.86 -27.30 7.88
N THR A 104 1.37 -27.60 6.68
CA THR A 104 1.75 -26.59 5.69
C THR A 104 0.53 -25.80 5.20
N TYR A 105 -0.61 -26.46 5.01
CA TYR A 105 -1.87 -25.79 4.66
C TYR A 105 -2.29 -24.77 5.72
N GLN A 106 -2.28 -25.14 7.00
CA GLN A 106 -2.67 -24.22 8.07
C GLN A 106 -1.73 -23.00 8.14
N LEU A 107 -0.43 -23.20 7.89
CA LEU A 107 0.53 -22.10 7.83
C LEU A 107 0.24 -21.16 6.65
N GLN A 108 0.02 -21.70 5.44
CA GLN A 108 -0.31 -20.93 4.24
C GLN A 108 -1.64 -20.16 4.41
N LYS A 109 -2.65 -20.79 5.00
CA LYS A 109 -3.93 -20.15 5.30
C LYS A 109 -3.76 -18.96 6.25
N LYS A 110 -3.05 -19.14 7.37
CA LYS A 110 -2.76 -18.06 8.32
C LYS A 110 -1.97 -16.91 7.67
N PHE A 111 -0.94 -17.24 6.90
CA PHE A 111 -0.14 -16.25 6.17
C PHE A 111 -1.00 -15.46 5.17
N PHE A 112 -1.87 -16.14 4.43
CA PHE A 112 -2.76 -15.48 3.47
C PHE A 112 -3.81 -14.60 4.15
N THR A 113 -4.43 -15.07 5.24
CA THR A 113 -5.37 -14.25 6.02
C THR A 113 -4.67 -12.99 6.56
N ALA A 114 -3.46 -13.15 7.08
CA ALA A 114 -2.61 -12.03 7.49
C ALA A 114 -2.35 -11.05 6.34
N LEU A 115 -1.95 -11.56 5.17
CA LEU A 115 -1.70 -10.75 3.98
C LEU A 115 -2.95 -10.01 3.50
N ALA A 116 -4.12 -10.65 3.52
CA ALA A 116 -5.38 -10.03 3.14
C ALA A 116 -5.75 -8.88 4.08
N ILE A 117 -5.62 -9.06 5.39
CA ILE A 117 -5.85 -7.99 6.38
C ILE A 117 -4.82 -6.87 6.20
N GLN A 118 -3.55 -7.24 5.98
CA GLN A 118 -2.47 -6.27 5.73
C GLN A 118 -2.73 -5.43 4.48
N MET A 119 -3.31 -5.99 3.42
CA MET A 119 -3.63 -5.19 2.23
C MET A 119 -4.88 -4.33 2.42
N LEU A 120 -5.88 -4.81 3.17
CA LEU A 120 -7.13 -4.09 3.36
C LEU A 120 -6.93 -2.77 4.12
N LEU A 121 -6.16 -2.78 5.22
CA LEU A 121 -6.02 -1.62 6.09
C LEU A 121 -5.34 -0.39 5.44
N PRO A 122 -4.19 -0.51 4.75
CA PRO A 122 -3.57 0.60 4.06
C PRO A 122 -4.38 1.05 2.85
N LEU A 123 -5.06 0.11 2.18
CA LEU A 123 -5.90 0.42 1.04
C LEU A 123 -7.13 1.26 1.45
N THR A 124 -7.77 0.94 2.57
CA THR A 124 -8.89 1.77 3.06
C THR A 124 -8.43 3.16 3.46
N LEU A 125 -7.23 3.28 4.07
CA LEU A 125 -6.63 4.58 4.42
C LEU A 125 -6.28 5.45 3.20
N LEU A 126 -6.10 4.86 2.02
CA LEU A 126 -5.90 5.58 0.77
C LEU A 126 -7.23 5.87 0.05
N ILE A 127 -8.11 4.88 -0.04
CA ILE A 127 -9.39 5.00 -0.76
C ILE A 127 -10.29 6.05 -0.10
N ILE A 128 -10.33 6.14 1.23
CA ILE A 128 -11.19 7.10 1.95
C ILE A 128 -10.84 8.56 1.58
N PRO A 129 -9.58 9.02 1.69
CA PRO A 129 -9.16 10.32 1.17
C PRO A 129 -9.49 10.53 -0.31
N CYS A 130 -9.29 9.53 -1.16
CA CYS A 130 -9.61 9.65 -2.59
C CYS A 130 -11.10 9.86 -2.85
N ILE A 131 -11.97 9.08 -2.21
CA ILE A 131 -13.43 9.25 -2.30
C ILE A 131 -13.82 10.64 -1.80
N TYR A 132 -13.27 11.07 -0.67
CA TYR A 132 -13.51 12.42 -0.16
C TYR A 132 -13.13 13.48 -1.20
N THR A 133 -11.92 13.40 -1.78
CA THR A 133 -11.47 14.37 -2.80
C THR A 133 -12.41 14.38 -4.02
N TRP A 134 -12.86 13.23 -4.50
CA TRP A 134 -13.86 13.19 -5.57
C TRP A 134 -15.17 13.86 -5.16
N CYS A 135 -15.71 13.55 -3.98
CA CYS A 135 -16.93 14.19 -3.50
C CYS A 135 -16.76 15.72 -3.42
N THR A 136 -15.63 16.23 -2.92
CA THR A 136 -15.41 17.68 -2.86
C THR A 136 -15.44 18.35 -4.23
N VAL A 137 -14.92 17.66 -5.25
CA VAL A 137 -14.85 18.18 -6.62
C VAL A 137 -16.21 18.08 -7.30
N PHE A 138 -16.89 16.92 -7.25
CA PHE A 138 -18.18 16.73 -7.90
C PHE A 138 -19.30 17.56 -7.27
N PHE A 139 -19.30 17.72 -5.95
CA PHE A 139 -20.32 18.49 -5.23
C PHE A 139 -19.92 19.94 -4.98
N ASN A 140 -18.74 20.38 -5.45
CA ASN A 140 -18.16 21.71 -5.18
C ASN A 140 -18.20 22.09 -3.68
N PHE A 141 -17.97 21.10 -2.82
CA PHE A 141 -18.02 21.25 -1.38
C PHE A 141 -16.61 21.15 -0.81
N TYR A 142 -16.03 22.28 -0.42
CA TYR A 142 -14.68 22.33 0.13
C TYR A 142 -14.70 22.70 1.61
N LYS A 143 -14.10 21.87 2.46
CA LYS A 143 -13.92 22.14 3.89
C LYS A 143 -12.49 21.83 4.31
N GLN A 144 -11.73 22.88 4.60
CA GLN A 144 -10.31 22.81 4.95
C GLN A 144 -9.99 21.74 6.01
N ALA A 145 -10.81 21.65 7.07
CA ALA A 145 -10.59 20.69 8.14
C ALA A 145 -10.60 19.23 7.64
N PHE A 146 -11.55 18.87 6.77
CA PHE A 146 -11.64 17.52 6.22
C PHE A 146 -10.55 17.26 5.18
N THR A 147 -10.19 18.25 4.36
CA THR A 147 -9.05 18.17 3.45
C THR A 147 -7.74 17.91 4.19
N ASN A 148 -7.51 18.61 5.30
CA ASN A 148 -6.32 18.42 6.14
C ASN A 148 -6.29 17.01 6.76
N ILE A 149 -7.44 16.51 7.26
CA ILE A 149 -7.53 15.14 7.79
C ILE A 149 -7.24 14.11 6.69
N ALA A 150 -7.82 14.28 5.50
CA ALA A 150 -7.59 13.40 4.36
C ALA A 150 -6.11 13.36 3.96
N LEU A 151 -5.44 14.52 3.96
CA LEU A 151 -4.01 14.62 3.68
C LEU A 151 -3.15 13.91 4.74
N VAL A 152 -3.48 14.06 6.03
CA VAL A 152 -2.78 13.37 7.12
C VAL A 152 -2.95 11.85 7.01
N LEU A 153 -4.17 11.37 6.78
CA LEU A 153 -4.44 9.94 6.56
C LEU A 153 -3.67 9.40 5.35
N GLY A 154 -3.70 10.14 4.24
CA GLY A 154 -2.94 9.85 3.05
C GLY A 154 -1.44 9.83 3.30
N SER A 155 -0.90 10.71 4.15
CA SER A 155 0.54 10.74 4.46
C SER A 155 0.96 9.60 5.41
N MET A 156 0.09 9.23 6.35
CA MET A 156 0.37 8.19 7.35
C MET A 156 0.17 6.75 6.86
N HIS A 157 -0.44 6.54 5.67
CA HIS A 157 -0.75 5.20 5.15
C HIS A 157 0.48 4.26 5.11
N GLY A 158 1.66 4.79 4.76
CA GLY A 158 2.90 4.03 4.67
C GLY A 158 3.38 3.52 6.04
N LEU A 159 3.36 4.40 7.05
CA LEU A 159 3.68 4.04 8.42
C LEU A 159 2.71 2.97 8.95
N LEU A 160 1.41 3.19 8.74
CA LEU A 160 0.37 2.25 9.17
C LEU A 160 0.51 0.90 8.46
N SER A 161 0.82 0.88 7.16
CA SER A 161 1.10 -0.35 6.41
C SER A 161 2.26 -1.16 7.02
N THR A 162 3.37 -0.49 7.37
CA THR A 162 4.51 -1.15 8.00
C THR A 162 4.17 -1.67 9.39
N LEU A 163 3.47 -0.88 10.23
CA LEU A 163 3.04 -1.33 11.55
C LEU A 163 2.12 -2.55 11.47
N VAL A 164 1.14 -2.52 10.57
CA VAL A 164 0.22 -3.63 10.32
C VAL A 164 1.00 -4.89 9.90
N MET A 165 1.97 -4.76 8.99
CA MET A 165 2.85 -5.87 8.60
C MET A 165 3.57 -6.48 9.82
N LEU A 166 4.17 -5.64 10.66
CA LEU A 166 4.92 -6.08 11.83
C LEU A 166 4.05 -6.81 12.86
N PHE A 167 2.84 -6.33 13.12
CA PHE A 167 1.95 -6.89 14.15
C PHE A 167 1.12 -8.09 13.69
N ILE A 168 0.76 -8.16 12.40
CA ILE A 168 -0.10 -9.23 11.90
C ILE A 168 0.71 -10.50 11.60
N HIS A 169 1.92 -10.37 11.06
CA HIS A 169 2.72 -11.51 10.66
C HIS A 169 3.54 -12.07 11.82
N HIS A 170 3.26 -13.33 12.16
CA HIS A 170 3.99 -14.10 13.16
C HIS A 170 5.53 -13.97 13.08
N PRO A 171 6.20 -14.19 11.92
CA PRO A 171 7.66 -14.09 11.86
C PRO A 171 8.19 -12.70 12.21
N TYR A 172 7.47 -11.64 11.81
CA TYR A 172 7.88 -10.27 12.15
C TYR A 172 7.67 -9.96 13.62
N ARG A 173 6.57 -10.41 14.23
CA ARG A 173 6.38 -10.26 15.68
C ARG A 173 7.47 -10.95 16.50
N GLU A 174 7.86 -12.16 16.12
CA GLU A 174 8.92 -12.88 16.84
C GLU A 174 10.27 -12.19 16.66
N ALA A 175 10.56 -11.66 15.46
CA ALA A 175 11.75 -10.85 15.22
C ALA A 175 11.74 -9.57 16.08
N MET A 176 10.60 -8.86 16.16
CA MET A 176 10.46 -7.67 17.01
C MET A 176 10.68 -8.01 18.48
N LYS A 177 10.06 -9.10 18.99
CA LYS A 177 10.29 -9.53 20.37
C LYS A 177 11.75 -9.87 20.65
N PHE A 178 12.42 -10.51 19.71
CA PHE A 178 13.84 -10.80 19.82
C PHE A 178 14.68 -9.52 19.87
N MET A 179 14.42 -8.56 18.98
CA MET A 179 15.16 -7.29 18.93
C MET A 179 14.96 -6.44 20.19
N PHE A 180 13.73 -6.36 20.72
CA PHE A 180 13.41 -5.47 21.84
C PHE A 180 13.54 -6.12 23.22
N PHE A 181 13.37 -7.44 23.34
CA PHE A 181 13.35 -8.15 24.62
C PHE A 181 14.42 -9.25 24.74
N GLY A 182 15.28 -9.44 23.74
CA GLY A 182 16.39 -10.41 23.80
C GLY A 182 15.97 -11.87 24.00
N GLN A 183 14.68 -12.20 23.82
CA GLN A 183 14.19 -13.56 24.05
C GLN A 183 14.58 -14.49 22.90
N GLU A 184 15.60 -15.32 23.11
CA GLU A 184 16.01 -16.43 22.22
C GLU A 184 15.02 -17.63 22.23
N THR A 185 13.74 -17.42 22.55
CA THR A 185 12.92 -18.47 23.17
C THR A 185 12.39 -19.53 22.21
N ASN A 186 12.46 -19.35 20.88
CA ASN A 186 11.94 -20.34 19.93
C ASN A 186 12.96 -20.94 18.95
N ILE A 187 13.93 -20.18 18.41
CA ILE A 187 14.84 -20.72 17.38
C ILE A 187 15.81 -21.74 17.97
N LYS A 188 16.36 -21.51 19.17
CA LYS A 188 17.22 -22.49 19.85
C LYS A 188 16.43 -23.74 20.25
N LYS A 189 15.18 -23.61 20.68
CA LYS A 189 14.30 -24.73 21.07
C LYS A 189 13.88 -25.58 19.86
N ILE A 190 13.56 -24.95 18.73
CA ILE A 190 13.27 -25.63 17.46
C ILE A 190 14.52 -26.36 16.95
N ARG A 191 15.69 -25.71 16.94
CA ARG A 191 16.96 -26.34 16.54
C ARG A 191 17.31 -27.53 17.43
N LYS A 192 17.11 -27.41 18.76
CA LYS A 192 17.31 -28.52 19.71
C LYS A 192 16.37 -29.69 19.40
N ASN A 193 15.08 -29.44 19.16
CA ASN A 193 14.11 -30.48 18.87
C ASN A 193 14.35 -31.18 17.51
N THR A 194 14.79 -30.45 16.48
CA THR A 194 15.16 -31.03 15.18
C THR A 194 16.43 -31.87 15.26
N VAL A 195 17.41 -31.46 16.07
CA VAL A 195 18.62 -32.26 16.34
C VAL A 195 18.27 -33.52 17.13
N ILE A 196 17.42 -33.42 18.16
CA ILE A 196 16.99 -34.58 18.96
C ILE A 196 16.18 -35.56 18.11
N SER A 197 15.29 -35.10 17.22
CA SER A 197 14.52 -36.02 16.36
C SER A 197 15.38 -36.69 15.28
N SER A 198 16.39 -36.00 14.75
CA SER A 198 17.31 -36.58 13.77
C SER A 198 18.24 -37.61 14.41
N VAL A 199 18.72 -37.36 15.63
CA VAL A 199 19.53 -38.31 16.40
C VAL A 199 18.73 -39.54 16.82
N ALA A 200 17.48 -39.38 17.25
CA ALA A 200 16.60 -40.50 17.59
C ALA A 200 16.32 -41.44 16.40
N MET A 201 16.08 -40.88 15.21
CA MET A 201 15.88 -41.68 13.98
C MET A 201 17.13 -42.44 13.52
N THR A 202 18.33 -42.00 13.90
CA THR A 202 19.59 -42.69 13.60
C THR A 202 19.97 -43.75 14.63
N ALA A 203 19.41 -43.70 15.84
CA ALA A 203 19.67 -44.68 16.91
C ALA A 203 18.74 -45.91 16.86
N GLU A 204 17.65 -45.84 16.10
CA GLU A 204 16.69 -46.94 15.88
C GLU A 204 16.98 -47.80 14.63
N LYS A 205 18.13 -47.58 13.97
CA LYS A 205 18.65 -48.40 12.87
C LYS A 205 19.87 -49.18 13.31
#